data_AF-A0A522CJ07-F1
#
_entry.id   AF-A0A522CJ07-F1
#
_cell.length_a   1.000
_cell.length_b   1.000
_cell.length_c   1.000
_cell.angle_alpha   90.00
_cell.angle_beta   90.00
_cell.angle_gamma   90.00
#
_symmetry.space_group_name_H-M   'P 1'
#
loop_
_entity.id
_entity.type
_entity.pdbx_description
1 polymer ?
#
loop_
_entity_poly.entity_id
_entity_poly.type
_entity_poly.pdbx_seq_one_letter_code
_entity_poly.pdbx_strand_id
1 'polypeptide(L)'
;MKMPGPDHPITITPAGRRWRARYQGHVIADSGDALVLQEASYPPVVYFPREDVSMAFLTHTAHATHCPYKGDASYYTLQMDGHFAENAIWSYEEPYPAMAEIAGRLAFYTNKVEVYSPDDAEAAQEAVDAPPVQAAPSVDDIVLHTDSGSGASQREHWPPNVSMPRADDGAR
;
A
#
# COMPACT_ATOMS: atom_id res chain seq x y z
N MET A 1 -5.87 14.05 -34.56
CA MET A 1 -4.80 13.49 -33.71
C MET A 1 -3.70 14.54 -33.50
N LYS A 2 -3.34 14.81 -32.25
CA LYS A 2 -2.11 15.55 -31.90
C LYS A 2 -1.04 14.56 -31.48
N MET A 3 0.18 14.74 -31.97
CA MET A 3 1.33 13.99 -31.46
C MET A 3 1.76 14.61 -30.13
N PRO A 4 2.08 13.81 -29.09
CA PRO A 4 2.77 14.33 -27.92
C PRO A 4 4.07 14.98 -28.37
N GLY A 5 4.25 16.23 -27.96
CA GLY A 5 5.39 17.07 -28.31
C GLY A 5 6.00 17.70 -27.06
N PRO A 6 6.99 18.59 -27.19
CA PRO A 6 7.68 19.20 -26.04
C PRO A 6 6.72 19.95 -25.10
N ASP A 7 5.58 20.45 -25.59
CA ASP A 7 4.57 21.13 -24.78
C ASP A 7 3.67 20.18 -23.97
N HIS A 8 3.70 18.87 -24.26
CA HIS A 8 2.88 17.86 -23.58
C HIS A 8 3.56 16.48 -23.63
N PRO A 9 4.66 16.29 -22.88
CA PRO A 9 5.40 15.03 -22.90
C PRO A 9 4.57 13.92 -22.25
N ILE A 10 4.46 12.80 -22.94
CA ILE A 10 3.86 11.57 -22.42
C ILE A 10 4.93 10.50 -22.46
N THR A 11 5.25 9.95 -21.30
CA THR A 11 6.23 8.88 -21.17
C THR A 11 5.52 7.65 -20.62
N ILE A 12 5.73 6.52 -21.28
CA ILE A 12 5.27 5.21 -20.81
C ILE A 12 6.51 4.43 -20.43
N THR A 13 6.53 3.92 -19.21
CA THR A 13 7.62 3.09 -18.69
C THR A 13 7.05 1.84 -18.03
N PRO A 14 7.67 0.67 -18.21
CA PRO A 14 7.36 -0.49 -17.39
C PRO A 14 7.49 -0.14 -15.91
N ALA A 15 6.51 -0.57 -15.10
CA ALA A 15 6.55 -0.34 -13.66
C ALA A 15 7.78 -0.97 -12.99
N GLY A 16 8.32 -2.05 -13.56
CA GLY A 16 9.49 -2.76 -13.06
C GLY A 16 9.26 -3.50 -11.73
N ARG A 17 8.03 -3.53 -11.24
CA ARG A 17 7.59 -4.15 -9.99
C ARG A 17 6.13 -4.53 -10.06
N ARG A 18 5.68 -5.33 -9.09
CA ARG A 18 4.28 -5.78 -9.01
C ARG A 18 3.39 -4.62 -8.52
N TRP A 19 2.22 -4.48 -9.11
CA TRP A 19 1.21 -3.51 -8.68
C TRP A 19 -0.12 -4.21 -8.41
N ARG A 20 -0.88 -3.65 -7.48
CA ARG A 20 -2.22 -4.12 -7.10
C ARG A 20 -3.21 -2.97 -7.12
N ALA A 21 -4.44 -3.30 -7.51
CA ALA A 21 -5.60 -2.43 -7.35
C ALA A 21 -6.59 -3.11 -6.40
N ARG A 22 -7.07 -2.38 -5.39
CA ARG A 22 -8.00 -2.88 -4.37
C ARG A 22 -9.23 -1.99 -4.27
N TYR A 23 -10.39 -2.62 -4.18
CA TYR A 23 -11.67 -1.96 -3.97
C TYR A 23 -12.44 -2.71 -2.88
N GLN A 24 -12.91 -1.99 -1.86
CA GLN A 24 -13.65 -2.56 -0.72
C GLN A 24 -12.97 -3.80 -0.11
N GLY A 25 -11.64 -3.77 0.04
CA GLY A 25 -10.86 -4.87 0.62
C GLY A 25 -10.50 -5.99 -0.36
N HIS A 26 -11.07 -6.01 -1.56
CA HIS A 26 -10.81 -7.03 -2.58
C HIS A 26 -9.80 -6.56 -3.63
N VAL A 27 -8.82 -7.39 -3.92
CA VAL A 27 -7.86 -7.14 -5.00
C VAL A 27 -8.55 -7.41 -6.34
N ILE A 28 -8.72 -6.37 -7.14
CA ILE A 28 -9.40 -6.44 -8.45
C ILE A 28 -8.42 -6.52 -9.62
N ALA A 29 -7.16 -6.11 -9.40
CA ALA A 29 -6.08 -6.29 -10.36
C ALA A 29 -4.77 -6.59 -9.61
N ASP A 30 -3.97 -7.51 -10.13
CA ASP A 30 -2.66 -7.86 -9.56
C ASP A 30 -1.69 -8.28 -10.67
N SER A 31 -0.77 -7.39 -11.04
CA SER A 31 0.09 -7.60 -12.21
C SER A 31 1.55 -7.26 -11.95
N GLY A 32 2.45 -8.06 -12.50
CA GLY A 32 3.89 -7.76 -12.61
C GLY A 32 4.25 -7.00 -13.89
N ASP A 33 3.36 -6.98 -14.87
CA ASP A 33 3.54 -6.31 -16.18
C ASP A 33 2.71 -5.01 -16.24
N ALA A 34 2.69 -4.25 -15.16
CA ALA A 34 2.03 -2.95 -15.14
C ALA A 34 2.88 -1.91 -15.89
N LEU A 35 2.23 -0.96 -16.56
CA LEU A 35 2.88 0.20 -17.18
C LEU A 35 2.55 1.45 -16.37
N VAL A 36 3.52 2.34 -16.22
CA VAL A 36 3.31 3.67 -15.62
C VAL A 36 3.36 4.70 -16.74
N LEU A 37 2.27 5.45 -16.86
CA LEU A 37 2.17 6.58 -17.77
C LEU A 37 2.33 7.87 -16.98
N GLN A 38 3.36 8.63 -17.31
CA GLN A 38 3.61 9.97 -16.80
C GLN A 38 3.25 10.98 -17.89
N GLU A 39 2.28 11.85 -17.62
CA GLU A 39 1.82 12.88 -18.55
C GLU A 39 2.13 14.25 -17.97
N ALA A 40 3.06 14.99 -18.60
CA ALA A 40 3.49 16.30 -18.14
C ALA A 40 3.73 16.32 -16.61
N SER A 41 3.04 17.22 -15.89
CA SER A 41 3.10 17.35 -14.43
C SER A 41 1.95 16.66 -13.69
N TYR A 42 1.12 15.87 -14.39
CA TYR A 42 0.03 15.12 -13.75
C TYR A 42 0.58 13.94 -12.94
N PRO A 43 -0.17 13.44 -11.94
CA PRO A 43 0.21 12.23 -11.23
C PRO A 43 0.39 11.04 -12.17
N PRO A 44 1.37 10.16 -11.92
CA PRO A 44 1.56 8.96 -12.72
C PRO A 44 0.34 8.05 -12.63
N VAL A 45 -0.04 7.47 -13.77
CA VAL A 45 -1.16 6.54 -13.88
C VAL A 45 -0.64 5.14 -14.16
N VAL A 46 -1.10 4.16 -13.40
CA VAL A 46 -0.75 2.76 -13.58
C VAL A 46 -1.78 2.06 -14.46
N TYR A 47 -1.30 1.41 -15.52
CA TYR A 47 -2.07 0.64 -16.48
C TYR A 47 -1.79 -0.86 -16.28
N PHE A 48 -2.86 -1.63 -16.10
CA PHE A 48 -2.82 -3.07 -15.89
C PHE A 48 -3.22 -3.79 -17.18
N PRO A 49 -2.56 -4.90 -17.53
CA PRO A 49 -3.02 -5.73 -18.63
C PRO A 49 -4.39 -6.32 -18.30
N ARG A 50 -5.27 -6.41 -19.30
CA ARG A 50 -6.67 -6.85 -19.10
C ARG A 50 -6.79 -8.25 -18.51
N GLU A 51 -5.84 -9.12 -18.83
CA GLU A 51 -5.80 -10.50 -18.33
C GLU A 51 -5.60 -10.60 -16.82
N ASP A 52 -4.93 -9.61 -16.21
CA ASP A 52 -4.66 -9.56 -14.77
C ASP A 52 -5.74 -8.78 -13.99
N VAL A 53 -6.78 -8.32 -14.69
CA VAL A 53 -7.91 -7.57 -14.11
C VAL A 53 -9.13 -8.49 -14.02
N SER A 54 -9.81 -8.47 -12.88
CA SER A 54 -11.04 -9.23 -12.65
C SER A 54 -12.24 -8.61 -13.38
N MET A 55 -12.27 -8.77 -14.71
CA MET A 55 -13.29 -8.20 -15.59
C MET A 55 -14.72 -8.63 -15.25
N ALA A 56 -14.92 -9.75 -14.54
CA ALA A 56 -16.23 -10.23 -14.11
C ALA A 56 -17.00 -9.23 -13.21
N PHE A 57 -16.28 -8.33 -12.53
CA PHE A 57 -16.86 -7.29 -11.68
C PHE A 57 -17.02 -5.95 -12.41
N LEU A 58 -16.61 -5.89 -13.68
CA LEU A 58 -16.60 -4.66 -14.48
C LEU A 58 -17.72 -4.69 -15.50
N THR A 59 -18.51 -3.62 -15.52
CA THR A 59 -19.53 -3.40 -16.53
C THR A 59 -19.13 -2.22 -17.39
N HIS A 60 -18.99 -2.46 -18.69
CA HIS A 60 -18.75 -1.40 -19.68
C HIS A 60 -19.92 -0.41 -19.69
N THR A 61 -19.61 0.88 -19.69
CA THR A 61 -20.64 1.93 -19.73
C THR A 61 -20.71 2.54 -21.14
N ALA A 62 -21.83 3.17 -21.47
CA ALA A 62 -21.93 3.94 -22.72
C ALA A 62 -21.12 5.25 -22.68
N HIS A 63 -20.43 5.53 -21.56
CA HIS A 63 -19.63 6.73 -21.40
C HIS A 63 -18.29 6.54 -22.13
N ALA A 64 -18.00 7.47 -23.03
CA ALA A 64 -16.70 7.55 -23.69
C ALA A 64 -16.24 9.01 -23.71
N THR A 65 -14.94 9.22 -23.55
CA THR A 65 -14.33 10.54 -23.70
C THR A 65 -13.30 10.53 -24.81
N HIS A 66 -13.32 11.55 -25.65
CA HIS A 66 -12.38 11.67 -26.76
C HIS A 66 -11.20 12.55 -26.36
N CYS A 67 -10.00 11.98 -26.38
CA CYS A 67 -8.75 12.70 -26.14
C CYS A 67 -7.96 12.88 -27.44
N PRO A 68 -7.62 14.13 -27.84
CA PRO A 68 -6.94 14.38 -29.11
C PRO A 68 -5.53 13.77 -29.21
N TYR A 69 -4.93 13.39 -28.07
CA TYR A 69 -3.60 12.78 -27.98
C TYR A 69 -3.62 11.25 -27.83
N LYS A 70 -4.68 10.67 -27.28
CA LYS A 70 -4.71 9.25 -26.88
C LYS A 70 -5.78 8.42 -27.59
N GLY A 71 -6.84 9.05 -28.13
CA GLY A 71 -7.96 8.37 -28.76
C GLY A 71 -9.20 8.37 -27.86
N ASP A 72 -10.07 7.38 -28.05
CA ASP A 72 -11.32 7.24 -27.30
C ASP A 72 -11.12 6.39 -26.05
N ALA A 73 -11.40 6.97 -24.89
CA ALA A 73 -11.39 6.26 -23.61
C ALA A 73 -12.76 5.63 -23.37
N SER A 74 -12.78 4.32 -23.18
CA SER A 74 -13.95 3.55 -22.75
C SER A 74 -13.96 3.43 -21.23
N TYR A 75 -15.13 3.54 -20.61
CA TYR A 75 -15.27 3.52 -19.15
C TYR A 75 -15.96 2.26 -18.66
N TYR A 76 -15.56 1.84 -17.46
CA TYR A 76 -16.12 0.69 -16.77
C TYR A 76 -16.55 1.09 -15.36
N THR A 77 -17.74 0.62 -14.98
CA THR A 77 -18.24 0.68 -13.61
C THR A 77 -17.86 -0.61 -12.90
N LEU A 78 -17.27 -0.49 -11.72
CA LEU A 78 -16.95 -1.62 -10.86
C LEU A 78 -18.12 -1.89 -9.91
N GLN A 79 -18.55 -3.14 -9.85
CA GLN A 79 -19.61 -3.61 -8.97
C GLN A 79 -19.11 -4.79 -8.13
N MET A 80 -19.12 -4.63 -6.81
CA MET A 80 -18.66 -5.66 -5.88
C MET A 80 -19.34 -5.51 -4.53
N ASP A 81 -19.81 -6.62 -3.95
CA ASP A 81 -20.48 -6.68 -2.64
C ASP A 81 -21.63 -5.68 -2.46
N GLY A 82 -22.38 -5.40 -3.52
CA GLY A 82 -23.48 -4.43 -3.50
C GLY A 82 -23.04 -2.96 -3.51
N HIS A 83 -21.74 -2.69 -3.62
CA HIS A 83 -21.17 -1.37 -3.85
C HIS A 83 -20.90 -1.14 -5.34
N PHE A 84 -20.97 0.12 -5.75
CA PHE A 84 -20.76 0.55 -7.13
C PHE A 84 -19.76 1.69 -7.16
N ALA A 85 -18.75 1.59 -8.02
CA ALA A 85 -17.88 2.69 -8.37
C ALA A 85 -18.08 3.03 -9.84
N GLU A 86 -18.97 4.00 -10.08
CA GLU A 86 -19.34 4.42 -11.44
C GLU A 86 -18.15 5.01 -12.19
N ASN A 87 -17.91 4.57 -13.43
CA ASN A 87 -16.82 5.05 -14.28
C ASN A 87 -15.46 5.09 -13.54
N ALA A 88 -15.21 4.11 -12.67
CA ALA A 88 -14.01 4.06 -11.83
C ALA A 88 -12.76 3.62 -12.59
N ILE A 89 -12.96 3.05 -13.77
CA ILE A 89 -11.92 2.48 -14.61
C ILE A 89 -12.10 3.01 -16.01
N TRP A 90 -10.98 3.28 -16.69
CA TRP A 90 -10.97 3.60 -18.10
C TRP A 90 -9.94 2.75 -18.84
N SER A 91 -10.18 2.55 -20.12
CA SER A 91 -9.27 1.85 -21.03
C SER A 91 -9.27 2.55 -22.38
N TYR A 92 -8.12 2.56 -23.04
CA TYR A 92 -8.03 2.92 -24.44
C TYR A 92 -7.98 1.63 -25.25
N GLU A 93 -9.11 1.23 -25.83
CA GLU A 93 -9.19 -0.01 -26.64
C GLU A 93 -8.40 0.14 -27.94
N GLU A 94 -8.59 1.29 -28.60
CA GLU A 94 -7.95 1.63 -29.87
C GLU A 94 -7.20 2.97 -29.74
N PRO A 95 -6.10 3.02 -28.97
CA PRO A 95 -5.33 4.24 -28.83
C PRO A 95 -4.60 4.55 -30.14
N TYR A 96 -4.17 5.80 -30.27
CA TYR A 96 -3.32 6.17 -31.39
C TYR A 96 -1.96 5.46 -31.36
N PRO A 97 -1.23 5.34 -32.50
CA PRO A 97 0.01 4.56 -32.58
C PRO A 97 1.09 4.95 -31.58
N ALA A 98 1.17 6.23 -31.20
CA ALA A 98 2.12 6.72 -30.18
C ALA A 98 1.85 6.15 -28.78
N MET A 99 0.64 5.66 -28.52
CA MET A 99 0.15 5.12 -27.26
C MET A 99 -0.21 3.62 -27.38
N ALA A 100 0.33 2.93 -28.40
CA ALA A 100 0.00 1.52 -28.65
C ALA A 100 0.34 0.59 -27.48
N GLU A 101 1.31 0.95 -26.63
CA GLU A 101 1.71 0.16 -25.45
C GLU A 101 0.59 0.02 -24.40
N ILE A 102 -0.32 1.00 -24.32
CA ILE A 102 -1.45 0.98 -23.39
C ILE A 102 -2.75 0.43 -24.01
N ALA A 103 -2.69 -0.06 -25.26
CA ALA A 103 -3.87 -0.58 -25.96
C ALA A 103 -4.52 -1.74 -25.18
N GLY A 104 -5.81 -1.61 -24.91
CA GLY A 104 -6.62 -2.59 -24.18
C GLY A 104 -6.29 -2.73 -22.69
N ARG A 105 -5.29 -1.99 -22.17
CA ARG A 105 -4.93 -1.97 -20.75
C ARG A 105 -5.90 -1.09 -19.96
N LEU A 106 -6.10 -1.41 -18.68
CA LEU A 106 -7.05 -0.71 -17.81
C LEU A 106 -6.31 0.12 -16.77
N ALA A 107 -6.81 1.34 -16.54
CA ALA A 107 -6.34 2.24 -15.49
C ALA A 107 -7.47 2.56 -14.51
N PHE A 108 -7.10 2.82 -13.27
CA PHE A 108 -8.04 3.00 -12.15
C PHE A 108 -7.98 4.43 -11.61
N TYR A 109 -9.13 4.98 -11.25
CA TYR A 109 -9.21 6.28 -10.59
C TYR A 109 -8.83 6.12 -9.12
N THR A 110 -7.69 6.69 -8.73
CA THR A 110 -7.10 6.54 -7.38
C THR A 110 -7.94 7.14 -6.25
N ASN A 111 -8.91 8.00 -6.57
CA ASN A 111 -9.89 8.50 -5.61
C ASN A 111 -11.05 7.51 -5.34
N LYS A 112 -11.17 6.44 -6.12
CA LYS A 112 -12.22 5.41 -5.99
C LYS A 112 -11.67 4.02 -5.71
N VAL A 113 -10.49 3.72 -6.23
CA VAL A 113 -9.81 2.42 -6.12
C VAL A 113 -8.41 2.69 -5.58
N GLU A 114 -7.99 1.89 -4.61
CA GLU A 114 -6.65 1.97 -4.05
C GLU A 114 -5.66 1.28 -4.99
N VAL A 115 -4.64 1.99 -5.46
CA VAL A 115 -3.61 1.44 -6.36
C VAL A 115 -2.26 1.56 -5.67
N TYR A 116 -1.57 0.44 -5.47
CA TYR A 116 -0.34 0.39 -4.68
C TYR A 116 0.62 -0.70 -5.15
N SER A 117 1.90 -0.52 -4.83
CA SER A 117 2.92 -1.56 -4.94
C SER A 117 3.00 -2.27 -3.58
N PRO A 118 2.79 -3.60 -3.48
CA PRO A 118 2.95 -4.31 -2.22
C PRO A 118 4.34 -4.11 -1.60
N ASP A 119 5.40 -4.04 -2.43
CA ASP A 119 6.76 -3.76 -1.97
C ASP A 119 6.90 -2.39 -1.25
N ASP A 120 6.18 -1.36 -1.71
CA ASP A 120 6.17 -0.05 -1.05
C ASP A 120 5.31 -0.05 0.22
N ALA A 121 4.23 -0.84 0.22
CA ALA A 121 3.33 -0.93 1.36
C ALA A 121 3.98 -1.65 2.54
N GLU A 122 4.77 -2.70 2.28
CA GLU A 122 5.56 -3.39 3.30
C GLU A 122 6.67 -2.50 3.84
N ALA A 123 7.41 -1.78 2.98
CA ALA A 123 8.42 -0.83 3.42
C ALA A 123 7.83 0.33 4.26
N ALA A 124 6.64 0.82 3.89
CA ALA A 124 5.93 1.83 4.67
C ALA A 124 5.44 1.27 6.02
N GLN A 125 5.00 0.00 6.05
CA GLN A 125 4.59 -0.69 7.27
C GLN A 125 5.77 -0.94 8.22
N GLU A 126 6.95 -1.30 7.69
CA GLU A 126 8.18 -1.44 8.46
C GLU A 126 8.67 -0.09 9.02
N ALA A 127 8.52 1.00 8.27
CA ALA A 127 8.87 2.33 8.75
C ALA A 127 7.98 2.82 9.90
N VAL A 128 6.71 2.39 9.95
CA VAL A 128 5.80 2.72 11.06
C VAL A 128 5.93 1.76 12.25
N ASP A 129 6.34 0.50 12.02
CA ASP A 129 6.58 -0.50 13.06
C ASP A 129 8.00 -0.39 13.67
N ALA A 130 8.93 0.29 12.98
CA ALA A 130 10.26 0.58 13.49
C ALA A 130 10.17 1.33 14.84
N PRO A 131 10.85 0.85 15.90
CA PRO A 131 10.88 1.56 17.17
C PRO A 131 11.46 2.96 16.95
N PRO A 132 10.94 4.00 17.61
CA PRO A 132 11.41 5.36 17.39
C PRO A 132 12.91 5.42 17.67
N VAL A 133 13.70 5.62 16.61
CA VAL A 133 15.13 5.87 16.72
C VAL A 133 15.29 7.15 17.54
N GLN A 134 15.86 6.99 18.73
CA GLN A 134 16.05 8.06 19.70
C GLN A 134 16.82 9.21 19.04
N ALA A 135 16.18 10.37 18.93
CA ALA A 135 16.88 11.63 18.82
C ALA A 135 17.66 11.86 20.13
N ALA A 136 18.91 12.29 20.00
CA ALA A 136 19.84 12.63 21.08
C ALA A 136 19.26 13.68 22.07
N PRO A 137 19.88 13.85 23.26
CA PRO A 137 19.20 13.79 24.57
C PRO A 137 18.39 15.04 24.93
N SER A 138 17.31 14.84 25.69
CA SER A 138 16.74 15.88 26.56
C SER A 138 17.62 16.02 27.81
N VAL A 139 18.21 17.21 27.99
CA VAL A 139 19.00 17.62 29.16
C VAL A 139 18.09 18.37 30.13
N ASP A 140 17.05 17.71 30.65
CA ASP A 140 16.21 18.32 31.69
C ASP A 140 15.84 17.39 32.85
N ASP A 141 16.45 16.20 32.98
CA ASP A 141 16.18 15.30 34.13
C ASP A 141 17.44 14.58 34.66
N ILE A 142 18.57 15.29 34.78
CA ILE A 142 19.75 14.78 35.52
C ILE A 142 20.27 15.83 36.51
N VAL A 143 19.65 15.87 37.69
CA VAL A 143 20.21 16.37 38.96
C VAL A 143 19.45 15.58 40.06
N LEU A 144 20.01 14.72 40.91
CA LEU A 144 21.31 14.61 41.53
C LEU A 144 21.48 13.14 42.00
N HIS A 145 22.62 12.50 41.72
CA HIS A 145 23.09 11.39 42.53
C HIS A 145 24.41 11.81 43.17
N THR A 146 24.39 12.07 44.47
CA THR A 146 25.59 11.98 45.30
C THR A 146 25.21 11.33 46.62
N ASP A 147 25.36 10.01 46.62
CA ASP A 147 25.62 9.20 47.80
C ASP A 147 26.81 9.76 48.56
N SER A 148 26.62 10.04 49.85
CA SER A 148 27.69 10.32 50.82
C SER A 148 27.12 10.12 52.21
N GLY A 149 27.24 8.89 52.73
CA GLY A 149 26.75 8.56 54.07
C GLY A 149 27.20 7.18 54.55
N SER A 150 28.45 7.10 54.99
CA SER A 150 29.09 6.00 55.70
C SER A 150 28.24 5.34 56.80
N GLY A 151 28.40 4.01 57.01
CA GLY A 151 28.17 3.41 58.34
C GLY A 151 27.57 2.01 58.40
N ALA A 152 28.43 1.02 58.61
CA ALA A 152 28.28 -0.20 59.40
C ALA A 152 26.90 -0.87 59.69
N SER A 153 26.89 -2.18 59.46
CA SER A 153 26.44 -3.26 60.39
C SER A 153 24.97 -3.68 60.51
N GLN A 154 24.80 -4.99 60.27
CA GLN A 154 23.94 -6.00 60.94
C GLN A 154 22.51 -6.24 60.41
N ARG A 155 22.32 -7.52 59.96
CA ARG A 155 21.19 -8.47 60.11
C ARG A 155 19.75 -7.94 59.96
N GLU A 156 18.80 -8.64 59.33
CA GLU A 156 18.32 -9.97 59.70
C GLU A 156 17.69 -10.75 58.52
N HIS A 157 17.62 -12.05 58.78
CA HIS A 157 17.12 -13.20 58.03
C HIS A 157 15.67 -13.06 57.53
N TRP A 158 15.39 -13.49 56.29
CA TRP A 158 14.00 -13.71 55.84
C TRP A 158 13.78 -15.17 55.44
N PRO A 159 12.72 -15.84 55.95
CA PRO A 159 12.55 -17.28 55.78
C PRO A 159 12.05 -17.63 54.36
N PRO A 160 12.43 -18.80 53.82
CA PRO A 160 11.95 -19.26 52.52
C PRO A 160 10.45 -19.61 52.55
N ASN A 161 9.71 -19.11 51.56
CA ASN A 161 8.26 -19.27 51.38
C ASN A 161 7.86 -20.53 50.61
N VAL A 162 8.57 -21.64 50.79
CA VAL A 162 8.22 -22.93 50.17
C VAL A 162 8.06 -24.00 51.23
N SER A 163 6.83 -24.51 51.37
CA SER A 163 6.56 -25.79 52.01
C SER A 163 5.75 -26.65 51.03
N MET A 164 6.37 -27.74 50.60
CA MET A 164 5.75 -28.85 49.86
C MET A 164 4.98 -29.74 50.85
N PRO A 165 3.74 -30.15 50.58
CA PRO A 165 3.22 -31.37 51.20
C PRO A 165 3.73 -32.59 50.42
N ARG A 166 4.60 -33.36 51.08
CA ARG A 166 4.96 -34.73 50.72
C ARG A 166 3.82 -35.67 51.15
N ALA A 167 3.63 -36.72 50.35
CA ALA A 167 2.72 -37.84 50.56
C ALA A 167 2.86 -38.49 51.94
N ASP A 168 1.74 -38.98 52.48
CA ASP A 168 1.75 -40.04 53.48
C ASP A 168 0.80 -41.17 53.08
N ASP A 169 1.27 -42.36 53.42
CA ASP A 169 0.80 -43.70 53.07
C ASP A 169 -0.39 -44.13 53.93
N GLY A 170 -1.08 -45.17 53.47
CA GLY A 170 -2.38 -45.59 53.97
C GLY A 170 -2.44 -46.26 55.35
N ALA A 171 -3.67 -46.42 55.81
CA ALA A 171 -4.07 -47.48 56.74
C ALA A 171 -5.57 -47.77 56.58
N ARG A 172 -5.90 -48.90 55.96
CA ARG A 172 -6.95 -49.83 56.39
C ARG A 172 -6.60 -51.23 55.88
#